data_AF-A0A9P5BWU9-F1
#
_entry.id   AF-A0A9P5BWU9-F1
#
_cell.length_a   1.000
_cell.length_b   1.000
_cell.length_c   1.000
_cell.angle_alpha   90.00
_cell.angle_beta   90.00
_cell.angle_gamma   90.00
#
_symmetry.space_group_name_H-M   'P 1'
#
loop_
_entity.id
_entity.type
_entity.pdbx_description
1 polymer ?
#
loop_
_entity_poly.entity_id
_entity_poly.type
_entity_poly.pdbx_seq_one_letter_code
_entity_poly.pdbx_strand_id
1 'polypeptide(L)'
;MAVPRVSRNRLSPTANLLRNSRLFSLPNPLPRPIVGETTGAGVTKASDSATLPYPTHQAITTTKSSLARGDWGLKRNLPARSHLLQTSDPVLRITQLDTIEDVTDFDSAADHVRTRQKWEEMSVPMMRHAASGDVTSVTPPSAFEHRDDTTSYRKDGLDESGLFLRALKENKRAREYREWKNGGRAEQFTPFQPPPVSGHVHNTRRWKHDGPWLPGQGANEFMAYLTKEIGKRRSEFNEHLVEFVKNEIYTTRQLAAARSGDIAPIDEAEAKAWQTAREKEWATITQDQIDAGIKALRKETAMDPLRSKLVTKLITPFLHLPPVKEKNRVFKTEAGISDYEQYIIDPERAPTSTHPSAGLGYLRSRAYIASHPILGPQAKPAPVTSRVLQPRLTAFNRESYARLGVGGFVALDQYSSNHVSNDAKARLDAQKHRDVEAIDIHTPGGKKILVEPKFGGVSNDGRIHLKVARATGPEVYVARGQLDDIPPPIESRSRDFTMDLGSRRKGFSFAKRGERSGVRELDELSAAGRADPAKKDAAHELSELSAQGKQFADFIHAPARAQPGPGVADALRPE
;
A
#
# COMPACT_ATOMS: atom_id res chain seq x y z
N MET A 1 38.13 11.03 -21.40
CA MET A 1 38.11 12.46 -21.05
C MET A 1 37.36 12.64 -19.73
N ALA A 2 38.05 13.05 -18.67
CA ALA A 2 37.42 13.33 -17.38
C ALA A 2 36.65 14.65 -17.48
N VAL A 3 35.35 14.62 -17.18
CA VAL A 3 34.53 15.84 -17.07
C VAL A 3 35.13 16.73 -15.98
N PRO A 4 35.46 18.00 -16.25
CA PRO A 4 35.99 18.88 -15.23
C PRO A 4 34.96 19.00 -14.10
N ARG A 5 35.36 18.65 -12.87
CA ARG A 5 34.56 18.91 -11.68
C ARG A 5 34.37 20.42 -11.57
N VAL A 6 33.16 20.90 -11.86
CA VAL A 6 32.75 22.28 -11.57
C VAL A 6 33.02 22.52 -10.09
N SER A 7 33.96 23.42 -9.78
CA SER A 7 34.25 23.80 -8.40
C SER A 7 33.00 24.45 -7.81
N ARG A 8 32.51 23.91 -6.69
CA ARG A 8 31.28 24.34 -6.03
C ARG A 8 31.29 25.79 -5.50
N ASN A 9 32.37 26.54 -5.64
CA ASN A 9 32.55 27.82 -4.94
C ASN A 9 33.00 28.94 -5.88
N ARG A 10 32.04 29.67 -6.44
CA ARG A 10 32.16 31.11 -6.76
C ARG A 10 30.81 31.83 -6.58
N LEU A 11 30.02 31.46 -5.59
CA LEU A 11 28.90 32.31 -5.15
C LEU A 11 29.46 33.41 -4.24
N SER A 12 28.95 34.63 -4.36
CA SER A 12 29.29 35.69 -3.40
C SER A 12 28.84 35.28 -1.99
N PRO A 13 29.49 35.77 -0.93
CA PRO A 13 29.08 35.49 0.45
C PRO A 13 27.59 35.76 0.69
N THR A 14 27.07 36.86 0.14
CA THR A 14 25.65 37.24 0.20
C THR A 14 24.74 36.22 -0.49
N ALA A 15 25.11 35.73 -1.67
CA ALA A 15 24.31 34.73 -2.39
C ALA A 15 24.23 33.40 -1.61
N ASN A 16 25.30 33.02 -0.90
CA ASN A 16 25.28 31.83 -0.04
C ASN A 16 24.35 32.02 1.18
N LEU A 17 24.35 33.22 1.78
CA LEU A 17 23.41 33.55 2.87
C LEU A 17 21.96 33.53 2.41
N LEU A 18 21.66 34.13 1.25
CA LEU A 18 20.30 34.13 0.68
C LEU A 18 19.82 32.70 0.36
N ARG A 19 20.68 31.87 -0.24
CA ARG A 19 20.37 30.47 -0.55
C ARG A 19 19.99 29.64 0.68
N ASN A 20 20.62 29.92 1.82
CA ASN A 20 20.37 29.23 3.09
C ASN A 20 19.37 29.96 3.99
N SER A 21 18.76 31.05 3.50
CA SER A 21 17.79 31.83 4.27
C SER A 21 16.44 31.11 4.36
N ARG A 22 15.66 31.42 5.41
CA ARG A 22 14.33 30.84 5.62
C ARG A 22 13.34 31.20 4.52
N LEU A 23 13.43 32.42 3.97
CA LEU A 23 12.55 32.86 2.88
C LEU A 23 12.77 32.04 1.60
N PHE A 24 14.03 31.73 1.27
CA PHE A 24 14.38 30.89 0.11
C PHE A 24 14.11 29.39 0.33
N SER A 25 13.84 28.98 1.58
CA SER A 25 13.40 27.62 1.89
C SER A 25 11.90 27.39 1.69
N LEU A 26 11.12 28.45 1.41
CA LEU A 26 9.71 28.32 1.09
C LEU A 26 9.54 27.58 -0.25
N PRO A 27 8.76 26.49 -0.29
CA PRO A 27 8.50 25.77 -1.53
C PRO A 27 7.62 26.61 -2.45
N ASN A 28 7.80 26.41 -3.76
CA ASN A 28 6.85 26.91 -4.74
C ASN A 28 5.47 26.28 -4.48
N PRO A 29 4.37 27.03 -4.66
CA PRO A 29 3.05 26.52 -4.41
C PRO A 29 2.72 25.35 -5.32
N LEU A 30 2.04 24.34 -4.76
CA LEU A 30 1.58 23.18 -5.51
C LEU A 30 0.42 23.56 -6.44
N PRO A 31 0.23 22.83 -7.56
CA PRO A 31 -0.94 23.03 -8.41
C PRO A 31 -2.23 22.87 -7.61
N ARG A 32 -3.22 23.75 -7.86
CA ARG A 32 -4.49 23.70 -7.14
C ARG A 32 -5.29 22.45 -7.56
N PRO A 33 -5.80 21.65 -6.61
CA PRO A 33 -6.67 20.53 -6.92
C PRO A 33 -8.00 21.00 -7.53
N ILE A 34 -8.59 20.17 -8.37
CA ILE A 34 -9.94 20.37 -8.89
C ILE A 34 -10.94 19.95 -7.80
N VAL A 35 -11.64 20.93 -7.21
CA VAL A 35 -12.55 20.70 -6.08
C VAL A 35 -14.01 20.50 -6.51
N GLY A 36 -14.36 20.85 -7.75
CA GLY A 36 -15.75 20.76 -8.24
C GLY A 36 -16.25 19.32 -8.41
N GLU A 37 -17.47 19.04 -7.93
CA GLU A 37 -18.23 17.87 -8.37
C GLU A 37 -18.86 18.20 -9.74
N THR A 38 -18.61 17.36 -10.74
CA THR A 38 -19.27 17.46 -12.05
C THR A 38 -20.72 16.99 -11.88
N THR A 39 -21.65 17.93 -11.86
CA THR A 39 -23.09 17.60 -11.79
C THR A 39 -23.72 17.71 -13.17
N GLY A 40 -24.38 16.63 -13.63
CA GLY A 40 -25.12 16.61 -14.88
C GLY A 40 -24.31 17.08 -16.09
N ALA A 41 -24.80 18.08 -16.82
CA ALA A 41 -24.27 18.61 -18.08
C ALA A 41 -22.89 19.31 -18.00
N GLY A 42 -22.00 18.88 -17.10
CA GLY A 42 -20.62 19.37 -17.02
C GLY A 42 -20.43 20.65 -16.21
N VAL A 43 -21.44 21.10 -15.44
CA VAL A 43 -21.29 22.26 -14.56
C VAL A 43 -20.57 21.84 -13.28
N THR A 44 -19.34 22.33 -13.11
CA THR A 44 -18.57 22.21 -11.87
C THR A 44 -18.97 23.35 -10.94
N LYS A 45 -19.66 23.03 -9.84
CA LYS A 45 -19.86 24.01 -8.77
C LYS A 45 -18.61 24.01 -7.90
N ALA A 46 -17.74 25.00 -8.08
CA ALA A 46 -16.58 25.24 -7.22
C ALA A 46 -16.78 26.60 -6.53
N SER A 47 -16.51 26.65 -5.21
CA SER A 47 -16.40 27.91 -4.48
C SER A 47 -14.93 28.25 -4.33
N ASP A 48 -14.55 29.48 -4.68
CA ASP A 48 -13.19 29.97 -4.55
C ASP A 48 -12.71 30.04 -3.09
N SER A 49 -13.66 30.10 -2.14
CA SER A 49 -13.39 30.13 -0.70
C SER A 49 -13.47 28.76 -0.03
N ALA A 50 -13.79 27.69 -0.75
CA ALA A 50 -13.86 26.35 -0.17
C ALA A 50 -12.46 25.84 0.17
N THR A 51 -12.35 25.19 1.34
CA THR A 51 -11.11 24.54 1.77
C THR A 51 -10.69 23.48 0.75
N LEU A 52 -9.42 23.51 0.36
CA LEU A 52 -8.87 22.57 -0.61
C LEU A 52 -8.70 21.17 0.03
N PRO A 53 -8.71 20.08 -0.76
CA PRO A 53 -8.42 18.74 -0.27
C PRO A 53 -7.06 18.59 0.43
N TYR A 54 -6.07 19.40 0.05
CA TYR A 54 -4.72 19.40 0.61
C TYR A 54 -4.08 20.80 0.54
N PRO A 55 -3.09 21.11 1.40
CA PRO A 55 -2.38 22.40 1.37
C PRO A 55 -1.56 22.59 0.11
N THR A 56 -1.70 23.76 -0.51
CA THR A 56 -0.90 24.19 -1.67
C THR A 56 0.21 25.16 -1.31
N HIS A 57 0.03 25.95 -0.25
CA HIS A 57 1.00 26.91 0.27
C HIS A 57 1.56 26.46 1.63
N GLN A 58 2.80 26.83 1.90
CA GLN A 58 3.43 26.60 3.20
C GLN A 58 2.74 27.42 4.29
N ALA A 59 2.42 26.76 5.41
CA ALA A 59 1.94 27.42 6.61
C ALA A 59 3.12 28.05 7.37
N ILE A 60 2.95 29.31 7.77
CA ILE A 60 3.96 30.12 8.46
C ILE A 60 3.40 30.53 9.82
N THR A 61 4.25 30.50 10.83
CA THR A 61 3.98 30.99 12.18
C THR A 61 5.08 31.94 12.60
N THR A 62 4.78 32.80 13.57
CA THR A 62 5.74 33.73 14.17
C THR A 62 5.67 33.61 15.70
N THR A 63 6.64 34.19 16.39
CA THR A 63 6.62 34.23 17.86
C THR A 63 5.62 35.27 18.35
N LYS A 64 5.08 35.10 19.56
CA LYS A 64 4.11 36.06 20.13
C LYS A 64 4.66 37.49 20.21
N SER A 65 5.96 37.66 20.45
CA SER A 65 6.58 38.98 20.50
C SER A 65 6.68 39.67 19.14
N SER A 66 7.00 38.93 18.07
CA SER A 66 7.01 39.46 16.70
C SER A 66 5.60 39.68 16.15
N LEU A 67 4.66 38.79 16.49
CA LEU A 67 3.22 38.95 16.18
C LEU A 67 2.68 40.29 16.68
N ALA A 68 3.00 40.67 17.93
CA ALA A 68 2.56 41.94 18.50
C ALA A 68 3.06 43.17 17.71
N ARG A 69 4.16 43.04 16.98
CA ARG A 69 4.72 44.08 16.09
C ARG A 69 4.24 43.94 14.64
N GLY A 70 3.45 42.91 14.33
CA GLY A 70 3.09 42.57 12.96
C GLY A 70 4.25 42.02 12.13
N ASP A 71 5.35 41.60 12.75
CA ASP A 71 6.54 41.08 12.07
C ASP A 71 6.45 39.57 11.85
N TRP A 72 6.51 39.19 10.58
CA TRP A 72 6.43 37.81 10.09
C TRP A 72 7.69 37.38 9.33
N GLY A 73 8.76 38.18 9.33
CA GLY A 73 9.96 37.92 8.54
C GLY A 73 9.71 38.01 7.02
N LEU A 74 8.74 38.83 6.61
CA LEU A 74 8.36 39.05 5.22
C LEU A 74 8.87 40.40 4.73
N LYS A 75 8.53 40.77 3.47
CA LYS A 75 8.89 42.07 2.90
C LYS A 75 8.38 43.25 3.75
N ARG A 76 7.20 43.10 4.37
CA ARG A 76 6.52 44.12 5.18
C ARG A 76 5.82 43.51 6.38
N ASN A 77 5.56 44.34 7.38
CA ASN A 77 4.76 43.96 8.53
C ASN A 77 3.29 43.83 8.13
N LEU A 78 2.60 42.84 8.69
CA LEU A 78 1.19 42.59 8.39
C LEU A 78 0.27 43.44 9.29
N PRO A 79 -0.94 43.81 8.81
CA PRO A 79 -1.83 44.69 9.56
C PRO A 79 -2.37 44.04 10.84
N ALA A 80 -1.97 44.56 12.01
CA ALA A 80 -2.40 44.04 13.32
C ALA A 80 -3.92 44.04 13.57
N ARG A 81 -4.68 44.86 12.82
CA ARG A 81 -6.15 44.91 12.89
C ARG A 81 -6.84 43.79 12.10
N SER A 82 -6.12 43.02 11.30
CA SER A 82 -6.72 41.93 10.54
C SER A 82 -7.25 40.85 11.51
N HIS A 83 -8.48 40.40 11.28
CA HIS A 83 -9.13 39.37 12.10
C HIS A 83 -8.30 38.07 12.17
N LEU A 84 -7.57 37.78 11.09
CA LEU A 84 -6.65 36.64 11.01
C LEU A 84 -5.55 36.70 12.08
N LEU A 85 -5.02 37.89 12.38
CA LEU A 85 -3.94 38.09 13.35
C LEU A 85 -4.43 38.25 14.79
N GLN A 86 -5.70 38.58 14.99
CA GLN A 86 -6.33 38.70 16.31
C GLN A 86 -6.68 37.34 16.94
N THR A 87 -6.56 36.26 16.17
CA THR A 87 -6.74 34.90 16.68
C THR A 87 -5.59 34.53 17.64
N SER A 88 -5.85 33.69 18.64
CA SER A 88 -4.86 33.33 19.68
C SER A 88 -3.55 32.73 19.15
N ASP A 89 -3.65 31.87 18.14
CA ASP A 89 -2.52 31.26 17.44
C ASP A 89 -2.73 31.41 15.92
N PRO A 90 -2.34 32.56 15.33
CA PRO A 90 -2.52 32.77 13.92
C PRO A 90 -1.50 31.96 13.12
N VAL A 91 -1.98 31.33 12.05
CA VAL A 91 -1.17 30.61 11.08
C VAL A 91 -1.55 31.12 9.71
N LEU A 92 -0.56 31.52 8.93
CA LEU A 92 -0.78 32.19 7.65
C LEU A 92 -0.21 31.39 6.49
N ARG A 93 -0.82 31.55 5.32
CA ARG A 93 -0.26 31.21 4.01
C ARG A 93 -0.08 32.49 3.21
N ILE A 94 0.99 32.53 2.41
CA ILE A 94 1.30 33.68 1.56
C ILE A 94 1.10 33.24 0.11
N THR A 95 0.23 33.97 -0.59
CA THR A 95 0.00 33.79 -2.03
C THR A 95 1.06 34.55 -2.81
N GLN A 96 1.29 35.81 -2.43
CA GLN A 96 2.27 36.68 -3.06
C GLN A 96 2.96 37.57 -2.02
N LEU A 97 4.29 37.56 -2.01
CA LEU A 97 5.07 38.39 -1.08
C LEU A 97 4.83 39.89 -1.31
N ASP A 98 4.62 40.27 -2.57
CA ASP A 98 4.37 41.65 -2.97
C ASP A 98 3.53 41.74 -4.23
N THR A 99 2.32 42.30 -4.12
CA THR A 99 1.39 42.50 -5.24
C THR A 99 1.65 43.82 -5.97
N ILE A 100 0.95 44.04 -7.07
CA ILE A 100 1.09 45.29 -7.85
C ILE A 100 0.54 46.51 -7.08
N GLU A 101 -0.29 46.26 -6.06
CA GLU A 101 -0.81 47.25 -5.12
C GLU A 101 0.12 47.51 -3.92
N ASP A 102 1.36 47.02 -3.95
CA ASP A 102 2.33 47.14 -2.86
C ASP A 102 1.84 46.56 -1.50
N VAL A 103 1.00 45.52 -1.55
CA VAL A 103 0.51 44.78 -0.38
C VAL A 103 1.00 43.33 -0.42
N THR A 104 1.19 42.72 0.75
CA THR A 104 1.48 41.29 0.83
C THR A 104 0.15 40.58 0.87
N ASP A 105 -0.10 39.70 -0.09
CA ASP A 105 -1.32 38.93 -0.15
C ASP A 105 -1.16 37.66 0.70
N PHE A 106 -2.04 37.51 1.69
CA PHE A 106 -1.98 36.45 2.69
C PHE A 106 -3.38 36.03 3.12
N ASP A 107 -3.47 34.78 3.55
CA ASP A 107 -4.72 34.17 4.00
C ASP A 107 -4.44 33.23 5.18
N SER A 108 -5.50 32.76 5.85
CA SER A 108 -5.38 31.78 6.92
C SER A 108 -4.91 30.42 6.39
N ALA A 109 -3.98 29.80 7.11
CA ALA A 109 -3.61 28.39 6.94
C ALA A 109 -4.07 27.52 8.13
N ALA A 110 -4.89 28.09 9.02
CA ALA A 110 -5.39 27.39 10.21
C ALA A 110 -6.33 26.23 9.82
N ASP A 111 -7.04 26.34 8.69
CA ASP A 111 -7.88 25.29 8.10
C ASP A 111 -7.14 23.95 8.00
N HIS A 112 -5.98 23.92 7.36
CA HIS A 112 -5.21 22.70 7.14
C HIS A 112 -4.36 22.32 8.35
N VAL A 113 -3.76 23.30 9.04
CA VAL A 113 -2.89 23.01 10.20
C VAL A 113 -3.70 22.42 11.37
N ARG A 114 -4.87 22.98 11.68
CA ARG A 114 -5.73 22.42 12.73
C ARG A 114 -6.32 21.07 12.32
N THR A 115 -6.59 20.86 11.04
CA THR A 115 -7.04 19.55 10.53
C THR A 115 -5.95 18.48 10.66
N ARG A 116 -4.69 18.83 10.40
CA ARG A 116 -3.55 17.93 10.64
C ARG A 116 -3.36 17.59 12.12
N GLN A 117 -3.48 18.59 13.02
CA GLN A 117 -3.41 18.35 14.47
C GLN A 117 -4.51 17.40 14.94
N LYS A 118 -5.75 17.60 14.48
CA LYS A 118 -6.87 16.67 14.76
C LYS A 118 -6.58 15.26 14.24
N TRP A 119 -5.95 15.12 13.08
CA TRP A 119 -5.54 13.82 12.55
C TRP A 119 -4.52 13.12 13.46
N GLU A 120 -3.50 13.85 13.89
CA GLU A 120 -2.46 13.36 14.82
C GLU A 120 -3.09 12.89 16.14
N GLU A 121 -4.02 13.67 16.71
CA GLU A 121 -4.73 13.32 17.96
C GLU A 121 -5.56 12.02 17.82
N MET A 122 -6.21 11.81 16.67
CA MET A 122 -6.99 10.58 16.44
C MET A 122 -6.10 9.33 16.32
N SER A 123 -4.79 9.48 16.14
CA SER A 123 -3.81 8.39 15.99
C SER A 123 -4.18 7.39 14.87
N VAL A 124 -4.60 7.93 13.72
CA VAL A 124 -5.03 7.13 12.57
C VAL A 124 -3.83 6.84 11.65
N PRO A 125 -3.52 5.56 11.38
CA PRO A 125 -2.45 5.21 10.45
C PRO A 125 -2.85 5.49 9.00
N MET A 126 -1.85 5.86 8.20
CA MET A 126 -1.99 5.97 6.75
C MET A 126 -1.63 4.64 6.11
N MET A 127 -2.59 4.08 5.38
CA MET A 127 -2.47 2.80 4.69
C MET A 127 -2.63 3.01 3.20
N ARG A 128 -2.23 2.00 2.42
CA ARG A 128 -2.49 2.01 0.98
C ARG A 128 -3.99 2.09 0.72
N HIS A 129 -4.39 2.95 -0.21
CA HIS A 129 -5.80 3.08 -0.56
C HIS A 129 -6.37 1.73 -1.01
N ALA A 130 -7.47 1.35 -0.38
CA ALA A 130 -8.31 0.25 -0.80
C ALA A 130 -9.61 0.85 -1.36
N ALA A 131 -9.87 0.56 -2.63
CA ALA A 131 -11.05 1.05 -3.36
C ALA A 131 -12.38 0.64 -2.74
N SER A 132 -12.40 -0.42 -1.91
CA SER A 132 -13.65 -0.88 -1.30
C SER A 132 -14.15 0.12 -0.26
N GLY A 133 -15.41 0.52 -0.40
CA GLY A 133 -16.18 1.28 0.59
C GLY A 133 -16.27 0.57 1.95
N ASP A 134 -16.22 -0.76 1.94
CA ASP A 134 -16.54 -1.60 3.07
C ASP A 134 -15.45 -1.63 4.15
N VAL A 135 -15.89 -1.49 5.40
CA VAL A 135 -15.07 -1.47 6.61
C VAL A 135 -14.74 -2.90 7.09
N THR A 136 -15.43 -3.91 6.55
CA THR A 136 -15.22 -5.34 6.83
C THR A 136 -14.09 -5.97 6.02
N SER A 137 -13.61 -5.28 4.98
CA SER A 137 -12.51 -5.78 4.14
C SER A 137 -11.20 -5.88 4.92
N VAL A 138 -10.34 -6.81 4.52
CA VAL A 138 -8.97 -6.96 5.03
C VAL A 138 -8.25 -5.60 5.02
N THR A 139 -7.71 -5.22 6.18
CA THR A 139 -6.96 -3.97 6.35
C THR A 139 -5.79 -3.92 5.35
N PRO A 140 -5.69 -2.87 4.51
CA PRO A 140 -4.59 -2.76 3.55
C PRO A 140 -3.23 -2.63 4.26
N PRO A 141 -2.12 -2.99 3.59
CA PRO A 141 -0.79 -2.80 4.16
C PRO A 141 -0.50 -1.32 4.42
N SER A 142 0.44 -1.09 5.34
CA SER A 142 0.95 0.25 5.68
C SER A 142 1.48 0.96 4.44
N ALA A 143 1.36 2.29 4.41
CA ALA A 143 1.96 3.12 3.36
C ALA A 143 3.50 3.07 3.36
N PHE A 144 4.14 2.63 4.46
CA PHE A 144 5.59 2.68 4.67
C PHE A 144 6.25 1.28 4.69
N GLU A 145 5.63 0.32 4.02
CA GLU A 145 6.24 -1.00 3.84
C GLU A 145 7.40 -0.92 2.85
N HIS A 146 8.53 -1.58 3.15
CA HIS A 146 9.72 -1.53 2.29
C HIS A 146 9.45 -1.98 0.84
N ARG A 147 8.52 -2.93 0.66
CA ARG A 147 8.13 -3.45 -0.65
C ARG A 147 7.31 -2.46 -1.48
N ASP A 148 6.55 -1.58 -0.83
CA ASP A 148 5.58 -0.68 -1.47
C ASP A 148 6.08 0.78 -1.50
N ASP A 149 6.89 1.21 -0.53
CA ASP A 149 7.48 2.56 -0.49
C ASP A 149 8.87 2.58 -1.16
N THR A 150 8.87 2.36 -2.47
CA THR A 150 10.08 2.45 -3.29
C THR A 150 9.86 3.36 -4.50
N THR A 151 10.80 4.29 -4.71
CA THR A 151 10.76 5.28 -5.80
C THR A 151 12.00 5.25 -6.70
N SER A 152 13.05 4.53 -6.31
CA SER A 152 14.33 4.57 -7.04
C SER A 152 14.29 3.65 -8.25
N TYR A 153 14.65 4.14 -9.45
CA TYR A 153 14.91 3.30 -10.63
C TYR A 153 16.30 2.64 -10.60
N ARG A 154 16.79 2.32 -9.40
CA ARG A 154 18.05 1.59 -9.18
C ARG A 154 17.74 0.15 -8.81
N LYS A 155 18.80 -0.64 -8.61
CA LYS A 155 18.76 -2.11 -8.46
C LYS A 155 17.64 -2.60 -7.52
N ASP A 156 17.38 -1.88 -6.44
CA ASP A 156 16.49 -2.31 -5.36
C ASP A 156 15.00 -2.00 -5.62
N GLY A 157 14.68 -1.19 -6.64
CA GLY A 157 13.30 -0.79 -6.96
C GLY A 157 12.84 -1.09 -8.36
N LEU A 158 13.64 -1.81 -9.15
CA LEU A 158 13.26 -2.23 -10.50
C LEU A 158 12.39 -3.48 -10.43
N ASP A 159 11.22 -3.43 -11.06
CA ASP A 159 10.40 -4.60 -11.34
C ASP A 159 11.16 -5.56 -12.28
N GLU A 160 10.68 -6.79 -12.43
CA GLU A 160 11.32 -7.81 -13.28
C GLU A 160 11.60 -7.34 -14.70
N SER A 161 10.63 -6.66 -15.31
CA SER A 161 10.77 -6.09 -16.66
C SER A 161 11.80 -4.96 -16.70
N GLY A 162 11.91 -4.17 -15.62
CA GLY A 162 12.93 -3.14 -15.47
C GLY A 162 14.34 -3.73 -15.32
N LEU A 163 14.50 -4.78 -14.50
CA LEU A 163 15.77 -5.50 -14.36
C LEU A 163 16.19 -6.13 -15.67
N PHE A 164 15.23 -6.73 -16.38
CA PHE A 164 15.44 -7.30 -17.70
C PHE A 164 15.97 -6.25 -18.69
N LEU A 165 15.28 -5.11 -18.82
CA LEU A 165 15.69 -4.03 -19.72
C LEU A 165 17.08 -3.49 -19.34
N ARG A 166 17.33 -3.30 -18.05
CA ARG A 166 18.63 -2.82 -17.57
C ARG A 166 19.75 -3.78 -17.92
N ALA A 167 19.55 -5.06 -17.70
CA ALA A 167 20.59 -6.04 -17.93
C ALA A 167 20.81 -6.30 -19.44
N LEU A 168 19.77 -6.10 -20.26
CA LEU A 168 19.92 -5.96 -21.72
C LEU A 168 20.82 -4.76 -22.08
N LYS A 169 20.60 -3.58 -21.48
CA LYS A 169 21.47 -2.39 -21.66
C LYS A 169 22.91 -2.65 -21.22
N GLU A 170 23.11 -3.35 -20.10
CA GLU A 170 24.44 -3.68 -19.58
C GLU A 170 25.17 -4.68 -20.50
N ASN A 171 24.47 -5.68 -21.05
CA ASN A 171 25.06 -6.62 -22.00
C ASN A 171 25.52 -5.92 -23.29
N LYS A 172 24.68 -5.03 -23.85
CA LYS A 172 25.07 -4.17 -24.99
C LYS A 172 26.36 -3.42 -24.71
N ARG A 173 26.37 -2.68 -23.60
CA ARG A 173 27.49 -1.81 -23.23
C ARG A 173 28.76 -2.61 -22.97
N ALA A 174 28.63 -3.81 -22.39
CA ALA A 174 29.76 -4.72 -22.20
C ALA A 174 30.32 -5.24 -23.53
N ARG A 175 29.47 -5.49 -24.53
CA ARG A 175 29.91 -5.86 -25.89
C ARG A 175 30.64 -4.69 -26.57
N GLU A 176 30.06 -3.50 -26.57
CA GLU A 176 30.69 -2.31 -27.16
C GLU A 176 32.04 -1.98 -26.51
N TYR A 177 32.15 -2.14 -25.19
CA TYR A 177 33.41 -1.97 -24.47
C TYR A 177 34.47 -3.00 -24.89
N ARG A 178 34.07 -4.25 -25.10
CA ARG A 178 34.98 -5.31 -25.56
C ARG A 178 35.40 -5.09 -27.02
N GLU A 179 34.48 -4.70 -27.90
CA GLU A 179 34.77 -4.30 -29.28
C GLU A 179 35.78 -3.15 -29.33
N TRP A 180 35.56 -2.11 -28.51
CA TRP A 180 36.50 -1.00 -28.39
C TRP A 180 37.89 -1.46 -27.91
N LYS A 181 37.95 -2.30 -26.88
CA LYS A 181 39.21 -2.86 -26.37
C LYS A 181 39.93 -3.72 -27.42
N ASN A 182 39.18 -4.41 -28.28
CA ASN A 182 39.69 -5.28 -29.35
C ASN A 182 39.94 -4.52 -30.67
N GLY A 183 40.07 -3.20 -30.62
CA GLY A 183 40.44 -2.38 -31.79
C GLY A 183 39.32 -2.21 -32.83
N GLY A 184 38.05 -2.32 -32.41
CA GLY A 184 36.89 -2.13 -33.28
C GLY A 184 36.50 -3.37 -34.09
N ARG A 185 37.07 -4.54 -33.81
CA ARG A 185 36.65 -5.79 -34.43
C ARG A 185 35.27 -6.18 -33.89
N ALA A 186 34.29 -6.33 -34.79
CA ALA A 186 32.91 -6.68 -34.42
C ALA A 186 32.89 -7.98 -33.60
N GLU A 187 32.31 -7.93 -32.40
CA GLU A 187 32.16 -9.12 -31.56
C GLU A 187 30.91 -9.90 -31.94
N GLN A 188 30.99 -11.22 -31.79
CA GLN A 188 29.84 -12.09 -31.95
C GLN A 188 28.78 -11.78 -30.88
N PHE A 189 27.52 -12.00 -31.23
CA PHE A 189 26.42 -11.79 -30.31
C PHE A 189 26.56 -12.72 -29.10
N THR A 190 26.58 -12.14 -27.90
CA THR A 190 26.58 -12.89 -26.65
C THR A 190 25.18 -12.81 -26.04
N PRO A 191 24.51 -13.96 -25.81
CA PRO A 191 23.15 -13.97 -25.30
C PRO A 191 23.10 -13.36 -23.90
N PHE A 192 22.03 -12.64 -23.63
CA PHE A 192 21.72 -12.13 -22.31
C PHE A 192 21.07 -13.21 -21.46
N GLN A 193 21.58 -13.45 -20.26
CA GLN A 193 20.92 -14.30 -19.25
C GLN A 193 20.06 -13.42 -18.32
N PRO A 194 18.75 -13.62 -18.25
CA PRO A 194 17.90 -12.85 -17.36
C PRO A 194 18.37 -13.00 -15.91
N PRO A 195 18.46 -11.90 -15.13
CA PRO A 195 18.83 -11.99 -13.73
C PRO A 195 17.82 -12.87 -12.97
N PRO A 196 18.28 -13.61 -11.95
CA PRO A 196 17.37 -14.41 -11.14
C PRO A 196 16.31 -13.51 -10.49
N VAL A 197 15.05 -13.89 -10.65
CA VAL A 197 13.92 -13.20 -10.04
C VAL A 197 13.91 -13.54 -8.56
N SER A 198 14.30 -12.58 -7.71
CA SER A 198 14.11 -12.73 -6.27
C SER A 198 12.65 -12.50 -5.90
N GLY A 199 12.12 -13.23 -4.91
CA GLY A 199 10.74 -13.05 -4.44
C GLY A 199 10.44 -11.64 -3.88
N HIS A 200 11.49 -10.90 -3.51
CA HIS A 200 11.39 -9.48 -3.14
C HIS A 200 11.04 -8.61 -4.37
N VAL A 201 11.80 -8.75 -5.46
CA VAL A 201 11.62 -8.01 -6.73
C VAL A 201 10.28 -8.32 -7.39
N HIS A 202 9.82 -9.58 -7.36
CA HIS A 202 8.52 -9.95 -7.93
C HIS A 202 7.35 -9.16 -7.31
N ASN A 203 7.53 -8.74 -6.05
CA ASN A 203 6.49 -8.11 -5.25
C ASN A 203 6.78 -6.66 -4.92
N THR A 204 7.88 -6.08 -5.41
CA THR A 204 8.10 -4.63 -5.27
C THR A 204 7.03 -3.91 -6.05
N ARG A 205 6.41 -2.92 -5.41
CA ARG A 205 5.39 -2.09 -6.04
C ARG A 205 5.83 -0.65 -5.89
N ARG A 206 5.99 0.01 -7.02
CA ARG A 206 6.31 1.43 -7.06
C ARG A 206 5.01 2.23 -7.01
N TRP A 207 5.03 3.33 -6.29
CA TRP A 207 3.94 4.30 -6.28
C TRP A 207 4.23 5.53 -7.15
N LYS A 208 5.51 5.93 -7.28
CA LYS A 208 5.93 7.10 -8.08
C LYS A 208 6.56 6.67 -9.40
N HIS A 209 5.96 7.10 -10.51
CA HIS A 209 6.44 6.82 -11.85
C HIS A 209 6.93 8.08 -12.57
N ASP A 210 7.98 7.97 -13.38
CA ASP A 210 8.43 9.07 -14.24
C ASP A 210 7.53 9.22 -15.49
N GLY A 211 7.00 8.09 -15.98
CA GLY A 211 6.10 8.07 -17.12
C GLY A 211 4.67 8.47 -16.73
N PRO A 212 3.91 9.09 -17.63
CA PRO A 212 2.53 9.49 -17.36
C PRO A 212 1.57 8.30 -17.32
N TRP A 213 0.42 8.50 -16.69
CA TRP A 213 -0.70 7.55 -16.75
C TRP A 213 -1.53 7.79 -18.02
N LEU A 214 -1.21 7.05 -19.10
CA LEU A 214 -1.82 7.23 -20.42
C LEU A 214 -3.37 7.22 -20.42
N PRO A 215 -4.06 6.30 -19.69
CA PRO A 215 -5.52 6.25 -19.71
C PRO A 215 -6.20 7.48 -19.11
N GLY A 216 -5.51 8.25 -18.27
CA GLY A 216 -6.04 9.47 -17.64
C GLY A 216 -5.69 10.77 -18.37
N GLN A 217 -4.86 10.72 -19.42
CA GLN A 217 -4.43 11.93 -20.12
C GLN A 217 -5.49 12.46 -21.09
N GLY A 218 -5.60 13.78 -21.18
CA GLY A 218 -6.37 14.43 -22.25
C GLY A 218 -5.70 14.24 -23.61
N ALA A 219 -6.48 14.28 -24.69
CA ALA A 219 -5.98 14.08 -26.06
C ALA A 219 -4.81 15.01 -26.43
N ASN A 220 -4.89 16.29 -26.05
CA ASN A 220 -3.84 17.27 -26.32
C ASN A 220 -2.54 16.97 -25.54
N GLU A 221 -2.69 16.55 -24.28
CA GLU A 221 -1.55 16.18 -23.43
C GLU A 221 -0.84 14.94 -23.98
N PHE A 222 -1.62 13.94 -24.41
CA PHE A 222 -1.11 12.73 -25.04
C PHE A 222 -0.34 13.03 -26.34
N MET A 223 -0.89 13.90 -27.20
CA MET A 223 -0.20 14.32 -28.43
C MET A 223 1.08 15.11 -28.14
N ALA A 224 1.07 15.97 -27.12
CA ALA A 224 2.26 16.66 -26.66
C ALA A 224 3.32 15.69 -26.13
N TYR A 225 2.92 14.65 -25.40
CA TYR A 225 3.81 13.61 -24.90
C TYR A 225 4.44 12.80 -26.05
N LEU A 226 3.65 12.39 -27.04
CA LEU A 226 4.14 11.67 -28.22
C LEU A 226 5.20 12.47 -28.99
N THR A 227 4.93 13.75 -29.22
CA THR A 227 5.81 14.62 -30.03
C THR A 227 7.07 15.05 -29.28
N LYS A 228 6.95 15.42 -27.99
CA LYS A 228 8.06 15.99 -27.21
C LYS A 228 8.95 14.94 -26.56
N GLU A 229 8.39 13.85 -26.04
CA GLU A 229 9.11 12.82 -25.28
C GLU A 229 9.43 11.60 -26.15
N ILE A 230 8.39 10.97 -26.73
CA ILE A 230 8.56 9.70 -27.45
C ILE A 230 9.33 9.90 -28.75
N GLY A 231 9.06 10.99 -29.49
CA GLY A 231 9.74 11.30 -30.75
C GLY A 231 11.28 11.34 -30.64
N LYS A 232 11.81 11.89 -29.55
CA LYS A 232 13.26 12.03 -29.32
C LYS A 232 13.94 10.72 -28.95
N ARG A 233 13.22 9.81 -28.31
CA ARG A 233 13.75 8.55 -27.73
C ARG A 233 13.59 7.34 -28.65
N ARG A 234 13.07 7.54 -29.87
CA ARG A 234 12.79 6.47 -30.83
C ARG A 234 14.04 5.71 -31.29
N SER A 235 15.16 6.40 -31.50
CA SER A 235 16.42 5.78 -31.89
C SER A 235 16.96 4.88 -30.77
N GLU A 236 17.01 5.38 -29.54
CA GLU A 236 17.40 4.61 -28.35
C GLU A 236 16.53 3.36 -28.18
N PHE A 237 15.21 3.49 -28.36
CA PHE A 237 14.30 2.36 -28.24
C PHE A 237 14.52 1.30 -29.33
N ASN A 238 14.74 1.72 -30.58
CA ASN A 238 14.98 0.79 -31.69
C ASN A 238 16.23 -0.06 -31.43
N GLU A 239 17.28 0.52 -30.84
CA GLU A 239 18.48 -0.24 -30.45
C GLU A 239 18.16 -1.35 -29.45
N HIS A 240 17.40 -1.04 -28.39
CA HIS A 240 17.01 -2.03 -27.38
C HIS A 240 16.10 -3.11 -27.96
N LEU A 241 15.21 -2.73 -28.88
CA LEU A 241 14.29 -3.65 -29.54
C LEU A 241 15.05 -4.64 -30.45
N VAL A 242 16.06 -4.18 -31.18
CA VAL A 242 16.92 -5.06 -31.99
C VAL A 242 17.65 -6.07 -31.09
N GLU A 243 18.18 -5.63 -29.95
CA GLU A 243 18.87 -6.52 -29.02
C GLU A 243 17.96 -7.53 -28.35
N PHE A 244 16.73 -7.12 -28.03
CA PHE A 244 15.73 -8.02 -27.51
C PHE A 244 15.40 -9.12 -28.52
N VAL A 245 15.18 -8.76 -29.78
CA VAL A 245 14.89 -9.73 -30.85
C VAL A 245 16.08 -10.67 -31.07
N LYS A 246 17.32 -10.17 -31.06
CA LYS A 246 18.52 -11.02 -31.15
C LYS A 246 18.57 -12.07 -30.03
N ASN A 247 18.21 -11.68 -28.79
CA ASN A 247 18.12 -12.61 -27.67
C ASN A 247 16.99 -13.65 -27.87
N GLU A 248 15.80 -13.24 -28.33
CA GLU A 248 14.68 -14.16 -28.59
C GLU A 248 15.03 -15.16 -29.71
N ILE A 249 15.70 -14.73 -30.78
CA ILE A 249 16.18 -15.63 -31.85
C ILE A 249 17.18 -16.64 -31.30
N TYR A 250 18.18 -16.18 -30.54
CA TYR A 250 19.19 -17.05 -29.94
C TYR A 250 18.55 -18.09 -29.01
N THR A 251 17.68 -17.65 -28.09
CA THR A 251 17.01 -18.54 -27.12
C THR A 251 16.06 -19.52 -27.80
N THR A 252 15.38 -19.12 -28.87
CA THR A 252 14.52 -20.02 -29.65
C THR A 252 15.33 -21.10 -30.37
N ARG A 253 16.50 -20.75 -30.93
CA ARG A 253 17.41 -21.73 -31.54
C ARG A 253 17.97 -22.72 -30.51
N GLN A 254 18.36 -22.21 -29.35
CA GLN A 254 18.83 -23.04 -28.24
C GLN A 254 17.76 -24.01 -27.75
N LEU A 255 16.51 -23.55 -27.59
CA LEU A 255 15.37 -24.40 -27.20
C LEU A 255 15.00 -25.43 -28.29
N ALA A 256 15.08 -25.06 -29.57
CA ALA A 256 14.85 -25.98 -30.67
C ALA A 256 15.89 -27.10 -30.71
N ALA A 257 17.17 -26.76 -30.49
CA ALA A 257 18.25 -27.73 -30.41
C ALA A 257 18.12 -28.67 -29.18
N ALA A 258 17.69 -28.14 -28.04
CA ALA A 258 17.42 -28.97 -26.86
C ALA A 258 16.25 -29.96 -27.08
N ARG A 259 15.25 -29.56 -27.87
CA ARG A 259 14.11 -30.41 -28.23
C ARG A 259 14.41 -31.42 -29.33
N SER A 260 15.34 -31.11 -30.25
CA SER A 260 15.73 -32.04 -31.31
C SER A 260 16.56 -33.22 -30.80
N GLY A 261 16.97 -33.21 -29.53
CA GLY A 261 17.58 -34.37 -28.87
C GLY A 261 19.00 -34.66 -29.32
N ASP A 262 19.71 -33.67 -29.88
CA ASP A 262 21.13 -33.81 -30.21
C ASP A 262 21.93 -33.93 -28.90
N ILE A 263 22.48 -35.12 -28.65
CA ILE A 263 23.21 -35.44 -27.41
C ILE A 263 24.66 -34.95 -27.56
N ALA A 264 25.17 -34.24 -26.55
CA ALA A 264 26.56 -33.84 -26.53
C ALA A 264 27.49 -35.07 -26.45
N PRO A 265 28.68 -35.04 -27.11
CA PRO A 265 29.70 -36.07 -26.96
C PRO A 265 30.06 -36.33 -25.48
N ILE A 266 30.43 -37.59 -25.15
CA ILE A 266 30.72 -38.02 -23.77
C ILE A 266 32.04 -37.43 -23.25
N ASP A 267 33.00 -37.16 -24.14
CA ASP A 267 34.27 -36.53 -23.76
C ASP A 267 34.09 -35.03 -23.47
N GLU A 268 34.57 -34.57 -22.31
CA GLU A 268 34.43 -33.19 -21.83
C GLU A 268 35.07 -32.16 -22.76
N ALA A 269 36.19 -32.51 -23.41
CA ALA A 269 36.90 -31.61 -24.31
C ALA A 269 36.13 -31.43 -25.63
N GLU A 270 35.62 -32.52 -26.19
CA GLU A 270 34.81 -32.53 -27.41
C GLU A 270 33.42 -31.92 -27.18
N ALA A 271 32.83 -32.14 -26.01
CA ALA A 271 31.56 -31.53 -25.61
C ALA A 271 31.66 -29.99 -25.57
N LYS A 272 32.75 -29.44 -25.03
CA LYS A 272 32.99 -27.98 -25.01
C LYS A 272 33.20 -27.45 -26.43
N ALA A 273 33.96 -28.14 -27.27
CA ALA A 273 34.15 -27.76 -28.67
C ALA A 273 32.81 -27.77 -29.45
N TRP A 274 31.99 -28.80 -29.25
CA TRP A 274 30.67 -28.93 -29.86
C TRP A 274 29.72 -27.82 -29.41
N GLN A 275 29.71 -27.50 -28.11
CA GLN A 275 28.92 -26.38 -27.56
C GLN A 275 29.37 -25.04 -28.16
N THR A 276 30.68 -24.74 -28.15
CA THR A 276 31.18 -23.47 -28.71
C THR A 276 30.92 -23.32 -30.21
N ALA A 277 30.94 -24.42 -30.97
CA ALA A 277 30.57 -24.40 -32.38
C ALA A 277 29.08 -24.06 -32.56
N ARG A 278 28.19 -24.68 -31.78
CA ARG A 278 26.75 -24.37 -31.82
C ARG A 278 26.42 -22.97 -31.33
N GLU A 279 27.08 -22.48 -30.29
CA GLU A 279 26.91 -21.11 -29.82
C GLU A 279 27.27 -20.08 -30.91
N LYS A 280 28.33 -20.34 -31.68
CA LYS A 280 28.72 -19.50 -32.83
C LYS A 280 27.67 -19.51 -33.94
N GLU A 281 27.10 -20.68 -34.25
CA GLU A 281 26.01 -20.79 -35.22
C GLU A 281 24.77 -20.03 -34.76
N TRP A 282 24.39 -20.18 -33.49
CA TRP A 282 23.22 -19.50 -32.94
C TRP A 282 23.42 -17.97 -32.85
N ALA A 283 24.65 -17.52 -32.57
CA ALA A 283 25.02 -16.10 -32.52
C ALA A 283 25.03 -15.42 -33.90
N THR A 284 25.02 -16.18 -34.99
CA THR A 284 24.97 -15.63 -36.35
C THR A 284 23.55 -15.23 -36.71
N ILE A 285 23.25 -13.93 -36.64
CA ILE A 285 21.90 -13.38 -36.83
C ILE A 285 21.90 -12.40 -38.01
N THR A 286 21.03 -12.62 -38.99
CA THR A 286 20.90 -11.75 -40.17
C THR A 286 19.88 -10.63 -39.95
N GLN A 287 19.97 -9.55 -40.74
CA GLN A 287 19.03 -8.42 -40.64
C GLN A 287 17.59 -8.82 -40.96
N ASP A 288 17.37 -9.69 -41.95
CA ASP A 288 16.04 -10.17 -42.31
C ASP A 288 15.36 -10.94 -41.17
N GLN A 289 16.16 -11.70 -40.39
CA GLN A 289 15.66 -12.41 -39.20
C GLN A 289 15.25 -11.43 -38.09
N ILE A 290 16.00 -10.34 -37.94
CA ILE A 290 15.65 -9.27 -36.99
C ILE A 290 14.33 -8.63 -37.41
N ASP A 291 14.18 -8.23 -38.68
CA ASP A 291 12.96 -7.58 -39.16
C ASP A 291 11.74 -8.50 -39.07
N ALA A 292 11.91 -9.81 -39.35
CA ALA A 292 10.87 -10.82 -39.14
C ALA A 292 10.48 -10.94 -37.65
N GLY A 293 11.45 -10.94 -36.74
CA GLY A 293 11.20 -10.97 -35.29
C GLY A 293 10.46 -9.72 -34.81
N ILE A 294 10.81 -8.54 -35.32
CA ILE A 294 10.10 -7.29 -35.02
C ILE A 294 8.65 -7.36 -35.51
N LYS A 295 8.43 -7.89 -36.72
CA LYS A 295 7.08 -8.08 -37.29
C LYS A 295 6.25 -9.06 -36.45
N ALA A 296 6.86 -10.13 -35.94
CA ALA A 296 6.20 -11.08 -35.05
C ALA A 296 5.77 -10.41 -33.74
N LEU A 297 6.64 -9.61 -33.10
CA LEU A 297 6.29 -8.86 -31.89
C LEU A 297 5.16 -7.85 -32.12
N ARG A 298 5.14 -7.19 -33.29
CA ARG A 298 4.03 -6.30 -33.68
C ARG A 298 2.72 -7.07 -33.87
N LYS A 299 2.77 -8.27 -34.45
CA LYS A 299 1.59 -9.13 -34.62
C LYS A 299 1.05 -9.59 -33.26
N GLU A 300 1.93 -9.99 -32.34
CA GLU A 300 1.56 -10.34 -30.97
C GLU A 300 0.88 -9.15 -30.25
N THR A 301 1.47 -7.95 -30.39
CA THR A 301 0.92 -6.72 -29.80
C THR A 301 -0.43 -6.33 -30.40
N ALA A 302 -0.66 -6.61 -31.69
CA ALA A 302 -1.94 -6.34 -32.33
C ALA A 302 -3.05 -7.29 -31.86
N MET A 303 -2.71 -8.50 -31.40
CA MET A 303 -3.67 -9.45 -30.81
C MET A 303 -3.94 -9.11 -29.35
N ASP A 304 -2.88 -8.93 -28.54
CA ASP A 304 -2.97 -8.68 -27.10
C ASP A 304 -2.14 -7.45 -26.70
N PRO A 305 -2.69 -6.22 -26.80
CA PRO A 305 -1.91 -5.00 -26.61
C PRO A 305 -1.32 -4.87 -25.20
N LEU A 306 -2.09 -5.20 -24.15
CA LEU A 306 -1.64 -5.01 -22.76
C LEU A 306 -0.73 -6.14 -22.24
N ARG A 307 -0.86 -7.36 -22.77
CA ARG A 307 -0.11 -8.54 -22.30
C ARG A 307 1.08 -8.91 -23.18
N SER A 308 1.21 -8.28 -24.35
CA SER A 308 2.32 -8.53 -25.27
C SER A 308 3.69 -8.36 -24.61
N LYS A 309 4.66 -9.18 -25.02
CA LYS A 309 6.06 -9.06 -24.59
C LYS A 309 6.63 -7.69 -24.87
N LEU A 310 6.29 -7.11 -26.03
CA LEU A 310 6.79 -5.81 -26.46
C LEU A 310 6.35 -4.70 -25.50
N VAL A 311 5.08 -4.68 -25.08
CA VAL A 311 4.58 -3.66 -24.15
C VAL A 311 5.11 -3.92 -22.74
N THR A 312 4.91 -5.13 -22.22
CA THR A 312 5.22 -5.47 -20.82
C THR A 312 6.70 -5.48 -20.49
N LYS A 313 7.56 -6.00 -21.38
CA LYS A 313 9.01 -6.17 -21.13
C LYS A 313 9.87 -5.03 -21.67
N LEU A 314 9.41 -4.28 -22.68
CA LEU A 314 10.20 -3.21 -23.31
C LEU A 314 9.57 -1.84 -23.13
N ILE A 315 8.35 -1.59 -23.62
CA ILE A 315 7.78 -0.23 -23.63
C ILE A 315 7.53 0.28 -22.21
N THR A 316 6.84 -0.48 -21.37
CA THR A 316 6.51 -0.10 -19.99
C THR A 316 7.76 0.26 -19.17
N PRO A 317 8.80 -0.60 -19.10
CA PRO A 317 10.02 -0.25 -18.38
C PRO A 317 10.87 0.81 -19.10
N PHE A 318 10.82 0.95 -20.42
CA PHE A 318 11.58 2.00 -21.12
C PHE A 318 11.00 3.40 -20.88
N LEU A 319 9.68 3.52 -20.93
CA LEU A 319 8.96 4.77 -20.69
C LEU A 319 8.63 5.00 -19.21
N HIS A 320 9.04 4.09 -18.32
CA HIS A 320 8.74 4.13 -16.89
C HIS A 320 7.23 4.28 -16.59
N LEU A 321 6.38 3.66 -17.41
CA LEU A 321 4.93 3.77 -17.29
C LEU A 321 4.41 3.01 -16.06
N PRO A 322 3.34 3.50 -15.42
CA PRO A 322 2.63 2.74 -14.40
C PRO A 322 1.98 1.48 -14.99
N PRO A 323 1.88 0.37 -14.24
CA PRO A 323 1.27 -0.86 -14.71
C PRO A 323 -0.24 -0.68 -14.91
N VAL A 324 -0.72 -0.97 -16.11
CA VAL A 324 -2.16 -0.92 -16.46
C VAL A 324 -2.80 -2.27 -16.12
N LYS A 325 -3.96 -2.26 -15.46
CA LYS A 325 -4.75 -3.47 -15.21
C LYS A 325 -6.18 -3.33 -15.71
N GLU A 326 -6.66 -4.41 -16.30
CA GLU A 326 -8.04 -4.57 -16.74
C GLU A 326 -8.93 -4.98 -15.56
N LYS A 327 -10.16 -4.49 -15.55
CA LYS A 327 -11.24 -4.82 -14.62
C LYS A 327 -12.48 -5.15 -15.42
N ASN A 328 -13.11 -6.28 -15.10
CA ASN A 328 -14.35 -6.69 -15.74
C ASN A 328 -15.46 -5.69 -15.38
N ARG A 329 -16.15 -5.17 -16.40
CA ARG A 329 -17.29 -4.26 -16.25
C ARG A 329 -18.52 -4.98 -15.71
N VAL A 330 -18.70 -6.25 -16.08
CA VAL A 330 -19.93 -7.02 -15.81
C VAL A 330 -19.57 -8.22 -14.94
N PHE A 331 -20.28 -8.39 -13.82
CA PHE A 331 -20.17 -9.57 -12.94
C PHE A 331 -20.88 -10.82 -13.50
N LYS A 332 -21.53 -10.71 -14.67
CA LYS A 332 -22.20 -11.79 -15.37
C LYS A 332 -21.70 -11.87 -16.80
N THR A 333 -21.25 -13.06 -17.18
CA THR A 333 -20.89 -13.42 -18.55
C THR A 333 -22.17 -13.50 -19.38
N GLU A 334 -22.61 -12.39 -19.94
CA GLU A 334 -23.63 -12.43 -20.99
C GLU A 334 -22.96 -12.92 -22.28
N ALA A 335 -23.33 -14.12 -22.73
CA ALA A 335 -22.84 -14.73 -23.96
C ALA A 335 -23.33 -13.90 -25.15
N GLY A 336 -22.49 -12.99 -25.66
CA GLY A 336 -22.80 -12.17 -26.82
C GLY A 336 -22.05 -10.84 -26.90
N ILE A 337 -21.50 -10.34 -25.78
CA ILE A 337 -20.64 -9.15 -25.78
C ILE A 337 -19.22 -9.58 -26.11
N SER A 338 -18.63 -8.98 -27.16
CA SER A 338 -17.24 -9.24 -27.57
C SER A 338 -16.30 -9.05 -26.38
N ASP A 339 -15.34 -9.95 -26.18
CA ASP A 339 -14.46 -9.96 -24.99
C ASP A 339 -13.81 -8.60 -24.70
N TYR A 340 -13.51 -7.77 -25.71
CA TYR A 340 -12.91 -6.45 -25.52
C TYR A 340 -13.85 -5.41 -24.90
N GLU A 341 -15.18 -5.52 -25.05
CA GLU A 341 -16.14 -4.59 -24.42
C GLU A 341 -16.37 -4.90 -22.94
N GLN A 342 -15.98 -6.11 -22.50
CA GLN A 342 -16.18 -6.59 -21.13
C GLN A 342 -15.16 -6.01 -20.14
N TYR A 343 -14.01 -5.52 -20.60
CA TYR A 343 -12.94 -5.00 -19.72
C TYR A 343 -12.85 -3.46 -19.81
N ILE A 344 -12.68 -2.82 -18.66
CA ILE A 344 -12.28 -1.41 -18.54
C ILE A 344 -10.94 -1.35 -17.81
N ILE A 345 -10.13 -0.35 -18.11
CA ILE A 345 -8.92 -0.06 -17.33
C ILE A 345 -9.34 0.40 -15.93
N ASP A 346 -8.87 -0.28 -14.89
CA ASP A 346 -9.26 -0.03 -13.51
C ASP A 346 -8.82 1.39 -13.05
N PRO A 347 -9.74 2.36 -12.93
CA PRO A 347 -9.37 3.74 -12.56
C PRO A 347 -8.87 3.82 -11.11
N GLU A 348 -9.31 2.89 -10.26
CA GLU A 348 -8.91 2.79 -8.85
C GLU A 348 -7.46 2.33 -8.67
N ARG A 349 -6.87 1.76 -9.71
CA ARG A 349 -5.46 1.36 -9.75
C ARG A 349 -4.57 2.38 -10.44
N ALA A 350 -5.11 3.54 -10.81
CA ALA A 350 -4.29 4.66 -11.26
C ALA A 350 -3.22 4.97 -10.19
N PRO A 351 -1.99 5.29 -10.60
CA PRO A 351 -0.95 5.68 -9.65
C PRO A 351 -1.41 6.92 -8.87
N THR A 352 -1.07 6.97 -7.59
CA THR A 352 -1.36 8.14 -6.77
C THR A 352 -0.47 9.30 -7.19
N SER A 353 -1.05 10.50 -7.26
CA SER A 353 -0.30 11.74 -7.58
C SER A 353 0.76 12.08 -6.51
N THR A 354 0.55 11.61 -5.28
CA THR A 354 1.45 11.81 -4.13
C THR A 354 1.76 10.49 -3.43
N HIS A 355 2.62 10.54 -2.41
CA HIS A 355 2.92 9.38 -1.56
C HIS A 355 1.62 8.81 -0.95
N PRO A 356 1.46 7.49 -0.75
CA PRO A 356 0.24 6.90 -0.19
C PRO A 356 -0.18 7.43 1.20
N SER A 357 0.73 8.08 1.93
CA SER A 357 0.43 8.79 3.19
C SER A 357 0.15 10.29 3.03
N ALA A 358 0.42 10.87 1.86
CA ALA A 358 0.41 12.32 1.57
C ALA A 358 1.18 13.21 2.57
N GLY A 359 2.05 12.63 3.41
CA GLY A 359 2.71 13.36 4.51
C GLY A 359 1.77 13.79 5.64
N LEU A 360 0.55 13.24 5.71
CA LEU A 360 -0.44 13.57 6.74
C LEU A 360 -0.15 12.89 8.08
N GLY A 361 0.27 11.62 8.04
CA GLY A 361 0.56 10.81 9.22
C GLY A 361 1.63 9.76 8.93
N TYR A 362 2.46 9.48 9.93
CA TYR A 362 3.62 8.59 9.83
C TYR A 362 3.49 7.32 10.68
N LEU A 363 2.31 7.09 11.26
CA LEU A 363 2.01 5.85 11.98
C LEU A 363 1.88 4.70 10.97
N ARG A 364 2.69 3.65 11.18
CA ARG A 364 2.64 2.43 10.35
C ARG A 364 1.42 1.56 10.65
N SER A 365 1.04 1.50 11.93
CA SER A 365 -0.05 0.64 12.40
C SER A 365 -0.68 1.23 13.66
N ARG A 366 -1.92 0.82 13.92
CA ARG A 366 -2.69 1.10 15.15
C ARG A 366 -2.77 -0.15 16.05
N ALA A 367 -1.78 -1.04 15.97
CA ALA A 367 -1.70 -2.24 16.79
C ALA A 367 -1.12 -1.93 18.19
N TYR A 368 -1.77 -1.01 18.90
CA TYR A 368 -1.49 -0.69 20.30
C TYR A 368 -2.80 -0.67 21.08
N ILE A 369 -2.71 -0.87 22.39
CA ILE A 369 -3.86 -0.91 23.28
C ILE A 369 -3.82 0.34 24.17
N ALA A 370 -4.89 1.14 24.13
CA ALA A 370 -5.02 2.29 25.01
C ALA A 370 -5.37 1.80 26.42
N SER A 371 -4.50 2.10 27.38
CA SER A 371 -4.80 1.83 28.80
C SER A 371 -5.61 2.99 29.37
N HIS A 372 -6.81 2.69 29.86
CA HIS A 372 -7.58 3.63 30.66
C HIS A 372 -7.01 3.66 32.09
N PRO A 373 -6.87 4.82 32.75
CA PRO A 373 -6.25 4.91 34.07
C PRO A 373 -6.88 4.01 35.14
N ILE A 374 -8.21 3.85 35.12
CA ILE A 374 -8.98 3.06 36.10
C ILE A 374 -9.27 1.64 35.58
N LEU A 375 -10.01 1.55 34.47
CA LEU A 375 -10.46 0.28 33.87
C LEU A 375 -9.34 -0.56 33.22
N GLY A 376 -8.13 -0.02 33.07
CA GLY A 376 -7.01 -0.70 32.44
C GLY A 376 -7.13 -0.82 30.90
N PRO A 377 -6.51 -1.84 30.29
CA PRO A 377 -6.39 -1.97 28.83
C PRO A 377 -7.75 -2.11 28.16
N GLN A 378 -8.07 -1.19 27.25
CA GLN A 378 -9.34 -1.18 26.54
C GLN A 378 -9.27 -2.01 25.25
N ALA A 379 -10.31 -2.80 24.98
CA ALA A 379 -10.41 -3.57 23.73
C ALA A 379 -10.46 -2.66 22.49
N LYS A 380 -11.08 -1.49 22.62
CA LYS A 380 -11.14 -0.45 21.59
C LYS A 380 -10.69 0.89 22.16
N PRO A 381 -10.08 1.74 21.33
CA PRO A 381 -9.73 3.11 21.71
C PRO A 381 -10.98 3.98 21.92
N ALA A 382 -10.80 5.11 22.61
CA ALA A 382 -11.89 6.07 22.82
C ALA A 382 -12.45 6.57 21.48
N PRO A 383 -13.78 6.51 21.26
CA PRO A 383 -14.40 6.98 20.03
C PRO A 383 -14.33 8.49 19.87
N VAL A 384 -14.31 8.93 18.61
CA VAL A 384 -14.26 10.33 18.19
C VAL A 384 -15.67 10.82 17.87
N THR A 385 -15.98 12.07 18.23
CA THR A 385 -17.25 12.68 17.85
C THR A 385 -17.23 13.13 16.39
N SER A 386 -18.24 12.75 15.63
CA SER A 386 -18.46 13.14 14.23
C SER A 386 -19.74 13.93 14.07
N ARG A 387 -19.80 14.79 13.06
CA ARG A 387 -21.02 15.48 12.64
C ARG A 387 -21.62 14.78 11.44
N VAL A 388 -22.95 14.77 11.34
CA VAL A 388 -23.63 14.38 10.11
C VAL A 388 -23.63 15.57 9.16
N LEU A 389 -23.00 15.45 7.99
CA LEU A 389 -22.97 16.52 6.98
C LEU A 389 -24.05 16.31 5.93
N GLN A 390 -24.19 15.07 5.44
CA GLN A 390 -25.20 14.71 4.46
C GLN A 390 -25.89 13.42 4.92
N PRO A 391 -27.20 13.44 5.21
CA PRO A 391 -27.97 12.24 5.48
C PRO A 391 -28.15 11.41 4.20
N ARG A 392 -28.61 10.16 4.33
CA ARG A 392 -28.83 9.29 3.15
C ARG A 392 -29.96 9.79 2.25
N LEU A 393 -31.05 10.27 2.86
CA LEU A 393 -32.16 10.87 2.15
C LEU A 393 -31.89 12.37 2.00
N THR A 394 -31.53 12.79 0.79
CA THR A 394 -31.51 14.21 0.43
C THR A 394 -32.83 14.58 -0.23
N ALA A 395 -33.08 15.88 -0.45
CA ALA A 395 -34.31 16.35 -1.08
C ALA A 395 -34.55 15.78 -2.48
N PHE A 396 -33.49 15.38 -3.20
CA PHE A 396 -33.58 14.96 -4.60
C PHE A 396 -33.13 13.51 -4.84
N ASN A 397 -32.17 13.01 -4.06
CA ASN A 397 -31.54 11.71 -4.28
C ASN A 397 -31.41 10.90 -2.97
N ARG A 398 -31.43 9.56 -3.11
CA ARG A 398 -31.07 8.63 -2.04
C ARG A 398 -29.63 8.18 -2.22
N GLU A 399 -28.77 8.61 -1.31
CA GLU A 399 -27.36 8.27 -1.30
C GLU A 399 -27.12 6.87 -0.71
N SER A 400 -26.11 6.18 -1.24
CA SER A 400 -25.71 4.87 -0.72
C SER A 400 -25.08 4.94 0.67
N TYR A 401 -24.43 6.04 1.01
CA TYR A 401 -23.77 6.25 2.31
C TYR A 401 -24.07 7.66 2.81
N ALA A 402 -24.22 7.81 4.12
CA ALA A 402 -24.22 9.13 4.74
C ALA A 402 -22.79 9.68 4.77
N ARG A 403 -22.62 11.01 4.68
CA ARG A 403 -21.32 11.68 4.81
C ARG A 403 -21.16 12.26 6.21
N LEU A 404 -20.07 11.89 6.88
CA LEU A 404 -19.74 12.26 8.25
C LEU A 404 -18.52 13.18 8.27
N GLY A 405 -18.57 14.25 9.05
CA GLY A 405 -17.43 15.11 9.35
C GLY A 405 -16.66 14.59 10.55
N VAL A 406 -15.48 14.03 10.33
CA VAL A 406 -14.60 13.44 11.36
C VAL A 406 -13.26 14.16 11.36
N GLY A 407 -12.94 14.88 12.43
CA GLY A 407 -11.63 15.53 12.58
C GLY A 407 -11.28 16.58 11.51
N GLY A 408 -12.26 17.12 10.77
CA GLY A 408 -12.04 18.02 9.63
C GLY A 408 -12.09 17.33 8.27
N PHE A 409 -12.14 16.01 8.22
CA PHE A 409 -12.30 15.22 7.01
C PHE A 409 -13.75 14.81 6.79
N VAL A 410 -14.14 14.63 5.53
CA VAL A 410 -15.42 14.03 5.16
C VAL A 410 -15.21 12.55 4.89
N ALA A 411 -15.86 11.70 5.69
CA ALA A 411 -15.79 10.25 5.61
C ALA A 411 -17.17 9.66 5.28
N LEU A 412 -17.18 8.48 4.65
CA LEU A 412 -18.41 7.72 4.46
C LEU A 412 -18.75 6.96 5.75
N ASP A 413 -20.05 6.84 6.02
CA ASP A 413 -20.55 5.98 7.08
C ASP A 413 -20.18 4.50 6.82
N GLN A 414 -20.02 3.72 7.89
CA GLN A 414 -19.82 2.27 7.83
C GLN A 414 -20.99 1.58 7.12
N TYR A 415 -22.22 2.03 7.37
CA TYR A 415 -23.42 1.38 6.90
C TYR A 415 -23.89 1.97 5.56
N SER A 416 -24.14 1.09 4.59
CA SER A 416 -24.74 1.45 3.30
C SER A 416 -26.26 1.33 3.34
N SER A 417 -26.96 2.11 2.49
CA SER A 417 -28.41 1.98 2.26
C SER A 417 -28.81 0.61 1.73
N ASN A 418 -27.91 -0.07 1.02
CA ASN A 418 -28.16 -1.35 0.36
C ASN A 418 -27.71 -2.55 1.20
N HIS A 419 -27.26 -2.33 2.44
CA HIS A 419 -26.84 -3.40 3.34
C HIS A 419 -28.08 -4.14 3.90
N VAL A 420 -28.76 -4.91 3.04
CA VAL A 420 -29.79 -5.86 3.44
C VAL A 420 -29.08 -7.16 3.81
N SER A 421 -28.55 -7.21 5.01
CA SER A 421 -28.06 -8.45 5.60
C SER A 421 -29.25 -9.36 5.92
N ASN A 422 -29.25 -10.57 5.36
CA ASN A 422 -30.24 -11.63 5.62
C ASN A 422 -30.17 -12.20 7.06
N ASP A 423 -29.27 -11.69 7.89
CA ASP A 423 -29.06 -12.15 9.26
C ASP A 423 -30.05 -11.49 10.24
N ALA A 424 -30.63 -12.29 11.14
CA ALA A 424 -31.64 -11.84 12.10
C ALA A 424 -31.08 -10.83 13.11
N LYS A 425 -29.80 -10.94 13.49
CA LYS A 425 -29.09 -9.95 14.31
C LYS A 425 -28.98 -8.59 13.62
N ALA A 426 -28.79 -8.59 12.31
CA ALA A 426 -28.61 -7.38 11.54
C ALA A 426 -29.91 -6.60 11.29
N ARG A 427 -31.09 -7.23 11.43
CA ARG A 427 -32.38 -6.54 11.45
C ARG A 427 -32.57 -5.68 12.72
N LEU A 428 -32.01 -6.12 13.85
CA LEU A 428 -32.03 -5.36 15.10
C LEU A 428 -31.06 -4.18 15.05
N ASP A 429 -29.89 -4.37 14.42
CA ASP A 429 -28.94 -3.29 14.15
C ASP A 429 -29.44 -2.33 13.05
N ALA A 430 -30.28 -2.78 12.11
CA ALA A 430 -30.88 -1.91 11.09
C ALA A 430 -31.73 -0.77 11.69
N GLN A 431 -32.31 -0.92 12.88
CA GLN A 431 -32.97 0.18 13.59
C GLN A 431 -31.98 1.23 14.11
N LYS A 432 -30.76 0.82 14.51
CA LYS A 432 -29.71 1.72 15.02
C LYS A 432 -29.07 2.59 13.94
N HIS A 433 -29.24 2.28 12.65
CA HIS A 433 -28.59 2.99 11.52
C HIS A 433 -29.53 3.89 10.70
N ARG A 434 -30.82 3.95 11.04
CA ARG A 434 -31.79 4.92 10.47
C ARG A 434 -31.61 6.33 11.02
N ASP A 435 -30.76 6.43 12.01
CA ASP A 435 -30.50 7.60 12.79
C ASP A 435 -29.76 8.71 11.98
N VAL A 436 -29.32 8.37 10.75
CA VAL A 436 -28.72 9.25 9.73
C VAL A 436 -29.47 9.17 8.39
N GLU A 437 -30.70 8.65 8.40
CA GLU A 437 -31.52 8.50 7.20
C GLU A 437 -32.04 9.86 6.72
N ALA A 438 -32.56 10.69 7.62
CA ALA A 438 -33.06 12.03 7.34
C ALA A 438 -32.25 13.11 8.09
N ILE A 439 -32.40 14.36 7.66
CA ILE A 439 -31.81 15.51 8.35
C ILE A 439 -32.46 15.71 9.72
N ASP A 440 -31.64 15.87 10.76
CA ASP A 440 -32.10 16.22 12.10
C ASP A 440 -32.17 17.74 12.24
N ILE A 441 -33.40 18.27 12.34
CA ILE A 441 -33.69 19.71 12.44
C ILE A 441 -33.84 20.12 13.92
N HIS A 442 -34.13 19.17 14.81
CA HIS A 442 -34.51 19.47 16.19
C HIS A 442 -33.29 19.63 17.11
N THR A 443 -32.20 18.91 16.85
CA THR A 443 -31.00 19.00 17.69
C THR A 443 -30.18 20.25 17.36
N PRO A 444 -29.97 21.18 18.33
CA PRO A 444 -29.17 22.37 18.10
C PRO A 444 -27.71 22.00 17.79
N GLY A 445 -27.17 22.59 16.72
CA GLY A 445 -25.82 22.27 16.22
C GLY A 445 -25.72 20.96 15.44
N GLY A 446 -26.86 20.30 15.20
CA GLY A 446 -26.97 19.06 14.44
C GLY A 446 -26.58 17.82 15.25
N LYS A 447 -27.07 16.67 14.80
CA LYS A 447 -26.77 15.39 15.43
C LYS A 447 -25.28 15.03 15.34
N LYS A 448 -24.72 14.63 16.48
CA LYS A 448 -23.34 14.15 16.61
C LYS A 448 -23.33 12.66 16.87
N ILE A 449 -22.43 11.94 16.21
CA ILE A 449 -22.35 10.48 16.32
C ILE A 449 -20.92 10.09 16.69
N LEU A 450 -20.78 9.13 17.60
CA LEU A 450 -19.49 8.62 18.01
C LEU A 450 -19.02 7.55 17.03
N VAL A 451 -17.76 7.68 16.60
CA VAL A 451 -17.18 6.84 15.57
C VAL A 451 -15.72 6.50 15.90
N GLU A 452 -15.29 5.34 15.44
CA GLU A 452 -13.91 4.89 15.53
C GLU A 452 -13.24 5.05 14.14
N PRO A 453 -12.25 5.95 13.99
CA PRO A 453 -11.49 6.03 12.76
C PRO A 453 -10.47 4.88 12.70
N LYS A 454 -10.54 4.04 11.66
CA LYS A 454 -9.67 2.87 11.51
C LYS A 454 -8.35 3.21 10.82
N PHE A 455 -8.42 3.69 9.58
CA PHE A 455 -7.26 4.04 8.76
C PHE A 455 -7.63 5.06 7.69
N GLY A 456 -6.63 5.82 7.24
CA GLY A 456 -6.73 6.72 6.08
C GLY A 456 -6.04 6.12 4.86
N GLY A 457 -6.56 6.40 3.67
CA GLY A 457 -5.90 6.11 2.40
C GLY A 457 -6.05 7.26 1.41
N VAL A 458 -5.03 7.50 0.59
CA VAL A 458 -5.01 8.60 -0.38
C VAL A 458 -5.50 8.13 -1.74
N SER A 459 -6.49 8.82 -2.30
CA SER A 459 -6.99 8.58 -3.66
C SER A 459 -5.99 9.04 -4.73
N ASN A 460 -6.22 8.66 -5.97
CA ASN A 460 -5.45 9.14 -7.13
C ASN A 460 -5.40 10.67 -7.20
N ASP A 461 -6.52 11.33 -6.92
CA ASP A 461 -6.67 12.80 -6.91
C ASP A 461 -6.05 13.49 -5.67
N GLY A 462 -5.43 12.74 -4.77
CA GLY A 462 -4.84 13.26 -3.54
C GLY A 462 -5.85 13.51 -2.40
N ARG A 463 -7.12 13.14 -2.58
CA ARG A 463 -8.14 13.19 -1.53
C ARG A 463 -7.90 12.10 -0.49
N ILE A 464 -8.15 12.40 0.78
CA ILE A 464 -7.99 11.42 1.87
C ILE A 464 -9.33 10.75 2.14
N HIS A 465 -9.37 9.44 1.95
CA HIS A 465 -10.49 8.58 2.34
C HIS A 465 -10.23 8.02 3.73
N LEU A 466 -10.95 8.53 4.71
CA LEU A 466 -10.94 8.00 6.07
C LEU A 466 -11.98 6.88 6.19
N LYS A 467 -11.55 5.70 6.63
CA LYS A 467 -12.43 4.59 6.99
C LYS A 467 -12.85 4.68 8.43
N VAL A 468 -14.16 4.61 8.66
CA VAL A 468 -14.78 4.89 9.94
C VAL A 468 -15.74 3.77 10.31
N ALA A 469 -15.69 3.30 11.55
CA ALA A 469 -16.66 2.40 12.13
C ALA A 469 -17.57 3.14 13.13
N ARG A 470 -18.84 2.75 13.24
CA ARG A 470 -19.71 3.29 14.29
C ARG A 470 -19.32 2.72 15.65
N ALA A 471 -19.26 3.60 16.66
CA ALA A 471 -19.07 3.18 18.04
C ALA A 471 -20.44 3.05 18.73
N THR A 472 -20.79 1.83 19.13
CA THR A 472 -22.06 1.52 19.81
C THR A 472 -21.87 0.67 21.07
N GLY A 473 -20.64 0.25 21.36
CA GLY A 473 -20.33 -0.63 22.48
C GLY A 473 -19.98 0.11 23.78
N PRO A 474 -19.37 -0.59 24.75
CA PRO A 474 -18.96 -0.02 26.04
C PRO A 474 -17.98 1.15 25.90
N GLU A 475 -17.25 1.23 24.79
CA GLU A 475 -16.34 2.33 24.48
C GLU A 475 -17.04 3.71 24.51
N VAL A 476 -18.34 3.76 24.22
CA VAL A 476 -19.14 5.00 24.27
C VAL A 476 -19.40 5.42 25.72
N TYR A 477 -19.72 4.49 26.61
CA TYR A 477 -19.96 4.79 28.02
C TYR A 477 -18.67 5.20 28.71
N VAL A 478 -17.55 4.53 28.40
CA VAL A 478 -16.21 4.90 28.89
C VAL A 478 -15.84 6.32 28.43
N ALA A 479 -16.02 6.64 27.15
CA ALA A 479 -15.74 8.00 26.65
C ALA A 479 -16.64 9.08 27.24
N ARG A 480 -17.84 8.72 27.72
CA ARG A 480 -18.74 9.64 28.44
C ARG A 480 -18.47 9.70 29.94
N GLY A 481 -17.58 8.87 30.47
CA GLY A 481 -17.37 8.73 31.92
C GLY A 481 -18.60 8.19 32.67
N GLN A 482 -19.45 7.43 31.99
CA GLN A 482 -20.72 6.90 32.52
C GLN A 482 -20.60 5.47 33.07
N LEU A 483 -19.42 4.86 32.97
CA LEU A 483 -19.20 3.52 33.52
C LEU A 483 -18.77 3.68 34.99
N ASP A 484 -19.50 3.04 35.90
CA ASP A 484 -19.15 3.06 37.32
C ASP A 484 -17.77 2.42 37.54
N ASP A 485 -16.96 3.04 38.42
CA ASP A 485 -15.61 2.60 38.82
C ASP A 485 -15.63 1.34 39.71
N ILE A 486 -16.59 0.45 39.48
CA ILE A 486 -16.69 -0.82 40.18
C ILE A 486 -15.90 -1.82 39.33
N PRO A 487 -14.77 -2.38 39.82
CA PRO A 487 -14.10 -3.45 39.12
C PRO A 487 -15.14 -4.55 38.86
N PRO A 488 -15.20 -5.10 37.63
CA PRO A 488 -16.19 -6.11 37.33
C PRO A 488 -16.10 -7.20 38.40
N PRO A 489 -17.22 -7.61 39.01
CA PRO A 489 -17.19 -8.66 40.00
C PRO A 489 -16.44 -9.83 39.36
N ILE A 490 -15.47 -10.39 40.09
CA ILE A 490 -14.79 -11.60 39.66
C ILE A 490 -15.91 -12.63 39.52
N GLU A 491 -16.41 -12.82 38.30
CA GLU A 491 -17.27 -13.93 37.99
C GLU A 491 -16.37 -15.14 38.19
N SER A 492 -16.44 -15.75 39.37
CA SER A 492 -16.10 -17.14 39.52
C SER A 492 -16.95 -17.85 38.49
N ARG A 493 -16.37 -18.22 37.35
CA ARG A 493 -17.00 -19.11 36.39
C ARG A 493 -17.14 -20.47 37.07
N SER A 494 -18.09 -20.60 38.00
CA SER A 494 -18.91 -21.80 38.11
C SER A 494 -19.87 -21.77 36.93
N ARG A 495 -19.32 -21.92 35.71
CA ARG A 495 -20.12 -22.42 34.60
C ARG A 495 -20.32 -23.89 34.92
N ASP A 496 -21.44 -24.20 35.56
CA ASP A 496 -22.08 -25.49 35.35
C ASP A 496 -22.33 -25.60 33.85
N PHE A 497 -21.41 -26.26 33.16
CA PHE A 497 -21.58 -26.70 31.78
C PHE A 497 -22.64 -27.80 31.77
N THR A 498 -23.91 -27.43 31.90
CA THR A 498 -25.01 -28.28 31.45
C THR A 498 -25.08 -28.13 29.93
N MET A 499 -24.23 -28.89 29.24
CA MET A 499 -24.43 -29.16 27.82
C MET A 499 -25.77 -29.89 27.67
N ASP A 500 -26.75 -29.20 27.10
CA ASP A 500 -27.91 -29.82 26.48
C ASP A 500 -27.45 -30.52 25.19
N LEU A 501 -26.97 -31.75 25.35
CA LEU A 501 -26.60 -32.62 24.24
C LEU A 501 -27.76 -33.58 23.95
N GLY A 502 -28.70 -33.09 23.14
CA GLY A 502 -29.75 -33.91 22.56
C GLY A 502 -29.18 -35.09 21.75
N SER A 503 -29.40 -36.28 22.31
CA SER A 503 -29.53 -37.58 21.63
C SER A 503 -28.26 -38.33 21.16
N ARG A 504 -28.24 -39.62 21.59
CA ARG A 504 -27.51 -40.78 21.05
C ARG A 504 -26.01 -40.90 21.35
N ARG A 505 -25.68 -41.54 22.48
CA ARG A 505 -25.14 -42.91 22.52
C ARG A 505 -24.98 -43.40 23.96
N LYS A 506 -25.23 -44.69 24.13
CA LYS A 506 -25.34 -45.44 25.38
C LYS A 506 -23.94 -45.83 25.86
N GLY A 507 -23.65 -45.56 27.14
CA GLY A 507 -22.55 -46.17 27.90
C GLY A 507 -21.27 -45.34 27.92
N PHE A 508 -21.09 -44.55 28.98
CA PHE A 508 -19.84 -44.31 29.73
C PHE A 508 -20.17 -43.29 30.84
N SER A 509 -20.27 -43.75 32.08
CA SER A 509 -20.47 -42.90 33.26
C SER A 509 -19.12 -42.47 33.82
N PHE A 510 -18.82 -41.17 33.82
CA PHE A 510 -17.70 -40.63 34.60
C PHE A 510 -18.19 -40.20 35.99
N ALA A 511 -17.41 -40.61 36.99
CA ALA A 511 -17.68 -40.53 38.40
C ALA A 511 -17.67 -39.09 38.96
N LYS A 512 -18.34 -38.98 40.09
CA LYS A 512 -18.57 -37.77 40.90
C LYS A 512 -17.25 -37.24 41.48
N ARG A 513 -17.17 -35.91 41.59
CA ARG A 513 -16.06 -35.12 42.14
C ARG A 513 -15.62 -35.62 43.53
N GLY A 514 -14.39 -36.11 43.65
CA GLY A 514 -13.81 -36.55 44.93
C GLY A 514 -12.66 -37.55 44.84
N GLU A 515 -12.40 -38.14 43.67
CA GLU A 515 -11.39 -39.20 43.54
C GLU A 515 -10.16 -38.79 42.72
N ARG A 516 -9.06 -39.41 43.11
CA ARG A 516 -7.65 -39.06 42.89
C ARG A 516 -7.25 -39.06 41.41
N SER A 517 -6.43 -38.07 41.03
CA SER A 517 -5.48 -38.03 39.90
C SER A 517 -5.37 -39.33 39.07
N GLY A 518 -5.94 -39.31 37.85
CA GLY A 518 -5.94 -40.41 36.87
C GLY A 518 -4.58 -40.85 36.31
N VAL A 519 -3.47 -40.44 36.93
CA VAL A 519 -2.12 -40.94 36.62
C VAL A 519 -1.91 -42.35 37.18
N ARG A 520 -2.53 -42.66 38.33
CA ARG A 520 -2.34 -43.96 39.01
C ARG A 520 -3.13 -45.10 38.34
N GLU A 521 -4.30 -44.79 37.78
CA GLU A 521 -5.08 -45.75 36.98
C GLU A 521 -4.42 -46.03 35.62
N LEU A 522 -3.72 -45.04 35.04
CA LEU A 522 -2.92 -45.24 33.83
C LEU A 522 -1.68 -46.13 34.08
N ASP A 523 -1.03 -45.98 35.25
CA ASP A 523 0.08 -46.84 35.66
C ASP A 523 -0.39 -48.27 35.96
N GLU A 524 -1.58 -48.46 36.53
CA GLU A 524 -2.18 -49.78 36.76
C GLU A 524 -2.63 -50.46 35.45
N LEU A 525 -3.13 -49.70 34.47
CA LEU A 525 -3.42 -50.19 33.12
C LEU A 525 -2.13 -50.48 32.32
N SER A 526 -1.06 -49.70 32.52
CA SER A 526 0.27 -49.98 31.97
C SER A 526 0.90 -51.23 32.59
N ALA A 527 0.63 -51.51 33.87
CA ALA A 527 1.07 -52.72 34.54
C ALA A 527 0.29 -53.96 34.06
N ALA A 528 -1.01 -53.82 33.81
CA ALA A 528 -1.86 -54.88 33.24
C ALA A 528 -1.50 -55.20 31.77
N GLY A 529 -1.02 -54.21 31.00
CA GLY A 529 -0.56 -54.39 29.62
C GLY A 529 0.79 -55.11 29.47
N ARG A 530 1.54 -55.33 30.56
CA ARG A 530 2.82 -56.08 30.54
C ARG A 530 2.66 -57.61 30.55
N ALA A 531 1.45 -58.14 30.72
CA ALA A 531 1.19 -59.58 30.76
C ALA A 531 0.88 -60.21 29.39
N ASP A 532 0.66 -59.41 28.33
CA ASP A 532 0.40 -59.90 26.98
C ASP A 532 1.63 -59.69 26.06
N PRO A 533 2.23 -60.76 25.50
CA PRO A 533 3.44 -60.65 24.68
C PRO A 533 3.22 -60.01 23.30
N ALA A 534 1.98 -59.65 22.92
CA ALA A 534 1.64 -59.14 21.59
C ALA A 534 1.50 -57.59 21.50
N LYS A 535 1.78 -56.83 22.57
CA LYS A 535 1.61 -55.35 22.59
C LYS A 535 2.79 -54.58 23.19
N LYS A 536 4.02 -55.08 23.01
CA LYS A 536 5.24 -54.44 23.55
C LYS A 536 5.55 -53.08 22.93
N ASP A 537 5.21 -52.86 21.67
CA ASP A 537 5.63 -51.65 20.94
C ASP A 537 4.81 -50.42 21.36
N ALA A 538 3.51 -50.57 21.62
CA ALA A 538 2.64 -49.48 22.08
C ALA A 538 2.95 -49.01 23.52
N ALA A 539 3.51 -49.88 24.36
CA ALA A 539 3.91 -49.54 25.72
C ALA A 539 5.21 -48.71 25.77
N HIS A 540 6.08 -48.84 24.76
CA HIS A 540 7.31 -48.06 24.66
C HIS A 540 7.00 -46.60 24.27
N GLU A 541 6.14 -46.40 23.26
CA GLU A 541 5.71 -45.07 22.78
C GLU A 541 4.98 -44.26 23.85
N LEU A 542 4.13 -44.90 24.67
CA LEU A 542 3.43 -44.25 25.78
C LEU A 542 4.37 -43.85 26.94
N SER A 543 5.47 -44.60 27.14
CA SER A 543 6.47 -44.25 28.15
C SER A 543 7.32 -43.04 27.74
N GLU A 544 7.61 -42.89 26.44
CA GLU A 544 8.37 -41.76 25.89
C GLU A 544 7.55 -40.46 25.93
N LEU A 545 6.25 -40.55 25.62
CA LEU A 545 5.32 -39.42 25.75
C LEU A 545 5.15 -38.95 27.20
N SER A 546 5.15 -39.89 28.16
CA SER A 546 5.12 -39.60 29.60
C SER A 546 6.41 -38.92 30.08
N ALA A 547 7.57 -39.34 29.55
CA ALA A 547 8.87 -38.73 29.86
C ALA A 547 8.99 -37.30 29.28
N GLN A 548 8.53 -37.09 28.05
CA GLN A 548 8.48 -35.75 27.44
C GLN A 548 7.53 -34.81 28.18
N GLY A 549 6.38 -35.32 28.65
CA GLY A 549 5.44 -34.55 29.48
C GLY A 549 6.05 -34.10 30.82
N LYS A 550 6.87 -34.94 31.46
CA LYS A 550 7.60 -34.58 32.70
C LYS A 550 8.69 -33.55 32.44
N GLN A 551 9.47 -33.69 31.37
CA GLN A 551 10.51 -32.71 31.01
C GLN A 551 9.94 -31.32 30.68
N PHE A 552 8.75 -31.26 30.06
CA PHE A 552 8.07 -30.00 29.79
C PHE A 552 7.50 -29.35 31.06
N ALA A 553 6.95 -30.15 31.97
CA ALA A 553 6.50 -29.67 33.27
C ALA A 553 7.66 -29.12 34.12
N ASP A 554 8.81 -29.79 34.11
CA ASP A 554 10.01 -29.34 34.82
C ASP A 554 10.62 -28.06 34.19
N PHE A 555 10.49 -27.88 32.88
CA PHE A 555 10.90 -26.64 32.19
C PHE A 555 10.03 -25.43 32.58
N ILE A 556 8.72 -25.62 32.77
CA ILE A 556 7.81 -24.55 33.18
C ILE A 556 8.05 -24.11 34.63
N HIS A 557 8.54 -24.99 35.49
CA HIS A 557 8.70 -24.74 36.92
C HIS A 557 10.12 -24.33 37.36
N ALA A 558 11.09 -24.21 36.44
CA ALA A 558 12.45 -23.81 36.78
C ALA A 558 12.62 -22.27 36.95
N PRO A 559 13.25 -21.78 38.04
CA PRO A 559 13.47 -20.35 38.25
C PRO A 559 14.54 -19.75 37.32
N ALA A 560 14.34 -18.49 36.91
CA ALA A 560 14.97 -17.78 35.78
C ALA A 560 16.50 -17.48 35.84
N ARG A 561 17.31 -18.29 36.55
CA ARG A 561 18.77 -18.05 36.66
C ARG A 561 19.65 -19.13 36.03
N ALA A 562 19.08 -20.09 35.29
CA ALA A 562 19.81 -21.12 34.56
C ALA A 562 19.20 -21.35 33.17
N GLN A 563 19.40 -20.41 32.24
CA GLN A 563 19.21 -20.65 30.81
C GLN A 563 20.55 -20.49 30.09
N PRO A 564 21.03 -21.48 29.33
CA PRO A 564 22.18 -21.32 28.46
C PRO A 564 21.82 -20.45 27.25
N GLY A 565 22.77 -19.63 26.80
CA GLY A 565 22.60 -18.63 25.72
C GLY A 565 22.30 -19.22 24.33
N PRO A 566 22.04 -18.35 23.34
CA PRO A 566 21.35 -18.71 22.11
C PRO A 566 22.30 -19.41 21.14
N GLY A 567 22.14 -20.72 20.99
CA GLY A 567 22.97 -21.52 20.08
C GLY A 567 22.38 -22.87 19.68
N VAL A 568 21.08 -23.10 19.90
CA VAL A 568 20.45 -24.39 19.57
C VAL A 568 19.06 -24.14 19.00
N ALA A 569 19.01 -23.69 17.75
CA ALA A 569 17.77 -23.59 16.97
C ALA A 569 18.00 -24.04 15.51
N ASP A 570 18.81 -25.08 15.32
CA ASP A 570 19.16 -25.60 13.99
C ASP A 570 19.08 -27.14 13.88
N ALA A 571 18.40 -27.79 14.82
CA ALA A 571 17.97 -29.17 14.67
C ALA A 571 16.47 -29.21 14.95
N LEU A 572 15.71 -29.90 14.09
CA LEU A 572 14.24 -30.02 14.03
C LEU A 572 13.58 -29.13 12.96
N ARG A 573 13.84 -29.44 11.68
CA ARG A 573 12.83 -29.35 10.62
C ARG A 573 12.64 -30.76 10.02
N PRO A 574 11.39 -31.25 9.86
CA PRO A 574 11.13 -32.47 9.10
C PRO A 574 11.12 -32.19 7.59
N GLU A 575 11.45 -33.23 6.81
CA GLU A 575 11.43 -33.29 5.33
C GLU A 575 10.07 -32.97 4.71
#